data_AF-A0AA35XBT3-F1
#
_entry.id   AF-A0AA35XBT3-F1
#
_cell.length_a   1.000
_cell.length_b   1.000
_cell.length_c   1.000
_cell.angle_alpha   90.00
_cell.angle_beta   90.00
_cell.angle_gamma   90.00
#
_symmetry.space_group_name_H-M   'P 1'
#
loop_
_entity.id
_entity.type
_entity.pdbx_description
1 polymer ?
#
loop_
_entity_poly.entity_id
_entity_poly.type
_entity_poly.pdbx_seq_one_letter_code
_entity_poly.pdbx_strand_id
1 'polypeptide(L)'
;MVGFLGRNHIYNFKDKKWSYSYGNGECKVSMVITSSSFIHKTYMYLYSYSMPKEVREMVDRIKDCEDIAMNFLAAHLSRKPPVKVPTKYFFDCTGRCKHNLSKKGGWMKERSFCIEFLTRIYGYLPLLYTTSRA
;
A
#
# COMPACT_ATOMS: atom_id res chain seq x y z
N MET A 1 -3.86 8.62 6.13
CA MET A 1 -2.38 8.53 6.15
C MET A 1 -1.83 9.63 5.26
N VAL A 2 -0.66 10.18 5.60
CA VAL A 2 -0.03 11.26 4.83
C VAL A 2 1.39 10.82 4.48
N GLY A 3 1.79 10.83 3.21
CA GLY A 3 3.13 10.35 2.84
C GLY A 3 3.64 10.85 1.51
N PHE A 4 4.93 10.66 1.26
CA PHE A 4 5.59 11.18 0.06
C PHE A 4 5.56 10.18 -1.10
N LEU A 5 5.72 8.89 -0.79
CA LEU A 5 5.76 7.81 -1.78
C LEU A 5 4.35 7.27 -2.06
N GLY A 6 3.68 7.87 -3.04
CA GLY A 6 2.37 7.43 -3.52
C GLY A 6 2.43 6.19 -4.42
N ARG A 7 1.43 5.32 -4.31
CA ARG A 7 1.17 4.13 -5.12
C ARG A 7 -0.32 4.04 -5.46
N ASN A 8 -0.66 3.19 -6.42
CA ASN A 8 -2.05 2.97 -6.81
C ASN A 8 -2.36 1.47 -6.98
N HIS A 9 -3.63 1.14 -6.80
CA HIS A 9 -4.20 -0.10 -7.31
C HIS A 9 -4.77 0.17 -8.71
N ILE A 10 -4.95 -0.86 -9.52
CA ILE A 10 -5.70 -0.80 -10.78
C ILE A 10 -6.58 -2.04 -10.90
N TYR A 11 -7.64 -1.95 -11.69
CA TYR A 11 -8.42 -3.12 -12.05
C TYR A 11 -7.84 -3.75 -13.32
N ASN A 12 -7.40 -4.99 -13.24
CA ASN A 12 -6.96 -5.74 -14.40
C ASN A 12 -8.16 -6.44 -15.04
N PHE A 13 -8.59 -5.94 -16.21
CA PHE A 13 -9.73 -6.46 -16.96
C PHE A 13 -9.53 -7.89 -17.48
N LYS A 14 -8.29 -8.31 -17.74
CA LYS A 14 -8.00 -9.67 -18.24
C LYS A 14 -8.20 -10.70 -17.14
N ASP A 15 -7.63 -10.43 -15.98
CA ASP A 15 -7.66 -11.35 -14.84
C ASP A 15 -8.89 -11.15 -13.94
N LYS A 16 -9.71 -10.13 -14.22
CA LYS A 16 -10.89 -9.70 -13.43
C LYS A 16 -10.56 -9.52 -11.95
N LYS A 17 -9.39 -8.92 -11.67
CA LYS A 17 -8.83 -8.79 -10.32
C LYS A 17 -8.19 -7.43 -10.11
N TRP A 18 -8.18 -6.98 -8.86
CA TRP A 18 -7.42 -5.82 -8.44
C TRP A 18 -5.94 -6.16 -8.37
N SER A 19 -5.09 -5.29 -8.91
CA SER A 19 -3.64 -5.46 -8.91
C SER A 19 -2.93 -4.19 -8.44
N TYR A 20 -1.67 -4.38 -8.05
CA TYR A 20 -0.80 -3.29 -7.64
C TYR A 20 -0.18 -2.63 -8.87
N SER A 21 -0.11 -1.30 -8.87
CA SER A 21 0.50 -0.52 -9.94
C SER A 21 1.54 0.47 -9.40
N TYR A 22 2.59 0.64 -10.19
CA TYR A 22 3.70 1.55 -9.94
C TYR A 22 4.19 2.10 -11.28
N GLY A 23 4.31 3.42 -11.40
CA GLY A 23 5.03 4.05 -12.51
C GLY A 23 4.22 4.41 -13.76
N ASN A 24 2.91 4.22 -13.80
CA ASN A 24 2.12 4.40 -15.05
C ASN A 24 1.62 5.83 -15.32
N GLY A 25 2.33 6.89 -14.92
CA GLY A 25 1.97 8.29 -15.24
C GLY A 25 0.62 8.77 -14.68
N GLU A 26 -0.16 7.90 -14.03
CA GLU A 26 -1.43 8.26 -13.43
C GLU A 26 -1.18 9.12 -12.19
N CYS A 27 -1.69 10.34 -12.23
CA CYS A 27 -1.64 11.27 -11.09
C CYS A 27 -2.52 10.84 -9.92
N LYS A 28 -3.21 9.69 -10.02
CA LYS A 28 -4.09 9.13 -9.00
C LYS A 28 -3.31 8.26 -8.04
N VAL A 29 -3.50 8.51 -6.75
CA VAL A 29 -2.86 7.79 -5.65
C VAL A 29 -3.95 7.17 -4.81
N SER A 30 -3.81 5.90 -4.45
CA SER A 30 -4.73 5.25 -3.50
C SER A 30 -4.04 4.64 -2.30
N MET A 31 -2.71 4.65 -2.30
CA MET A 31 -1.88 4.19 -1.18
C MET A 31 -0.65 5.07 -1.01
N VAL A 32 -0.14 5.15 0.21
CA VAL A 32 1.20 5.70 0.51
C VAL A 32 2.02 4.67 1.26
N ILE A 33 3.33 4.59 0.95
CA ILE A 33 4.23 3.63 1.61
C ILE A 33 4.50 4.09 3.05
N THR A 34 4.38 3.16 3.99
CA THR A 34 4.55 3.37 5.44
C THR A 34 5.92 3.96 5.80
N SER A 35 7.00 3.49 5.16
CA SER A 35 8.39 3.92 5.38
C SER A 35 8.67 5.40 5.07
N SER A 36 7.76 6.07 4.35
CA SER A 36 7.86 7.49 4.01
C SER A 36 6.52 8.19 4.22
N SER A 37 5.91 7.93 5.39
CA SER A 37 4.61 8.48 5.75
C SER A 37 4.47 8.75 7.25
N PHE A 38 3.57 9.68 7.56
CA PHE A 38 3.05 9.94 8.89
C PHE A 38 1.70 9.21 9.07
N ILE A 39 1.61 8.44 10.14
CA ILE A 39 0.46 7.59 10.46
C ILE A 39 0.04 7.89 11.90
N HIS A 40 -1.27 8.06 12.11
CA HIS A 40 -1.80 8.24 13.46
C HIS A 40 -1.59 6.97 14.29
N LYS A 41 -1.12 7.10 15.54
CA LYS A 41 -0.79 5.96 16.42
C LYS A 41 -1.92 4.94 16.57
N THR A 42 -3.17 5.40 16.50
CA THR A 42 -4.35 4.52 16.59
C THR A 42 -4.37 3.46 15.48
N TYR A 43 -3.90 3.78 14.27
CA TYR A 43 -3.85 2.77 13.19
C TYR A 43 -2.82 1.69 13.48
N MET A 44 -1.70 2.02 14.12
CA MET A 44 -0.72 1.01 14.57
C MET A 44 -1.34 0.08 15.60
N TYR A 45 -2.05 0.63 16.59
CA TYR A 45 -2.75 -0.17 17.59
C TYR A 45 -3.81 -1.09 16.95
N LEU A 46 -4.65 -0.55 16.07
CA LEU A 46 -5.68 -1.33 15.39
C LEU A 46 -5.08 -2.39 14.45
N TYR A 47 -3.95 -2.09 13.81
CA TYR A 47 -3.22 -3.07 13.01
C TYR A 47 -2.73 -4.24 13.86
N SER A 48 -2.18 -3.97 15.05
CA SER A 48 -1.66 -5.03 15.93
C SER A 48 -2.77 -5.87 16.57
N TYR A 49 -3.86 -5.23 17.03
CA TYR A 49 -4.83 -5.87 17.92
C TYR A 49 -6.20 -6.13 17.30
N SER A 50 -6.62 -5.35 16.30
CA SER A 50 -7.96 -5.47 15.70
C SER A 50 -7.96 -6.05 14.29
N MET A 51 -6.83 -5.99 13.57
CA MET A 51 -6.72 -6.57 12.25
C MET A 51 -6.81 -8.10 12.30
N PRO A 52 -7.58 -8.74 11.38
CA PRO A 52 -7.69 -10.20 11.33
C PRO A 52 -6.32 -10.88 11.32
N LYS A 53 -6.20 -11.95 12.09
CA LYS A 53 -4.92 -12.65 12.31
C LYS A 53 -4.35 -13.17 10.98
N GLU A 54 -5.22 -13.60 10.08
CA GLU A 54 -4.90 -14.10 8.74
C GLU A 54 -4.15 -13.05 7.90
N VAL A 55 -4.47 -11.77 8.07
CA VAL A 55 -3.77 -10.67 7.39
C VAL A 55 -2.36 -10.51 7.94
N ARG A 56 -2.21 -10.55 9.27
CA ARG A 56 -0.88 -10.43 9.91
C ARG A 56 0.00 -11.63 9.55
N GLU A 57 -0.55 -12.83 9.58
CA GLU A 57 0.16 -14.06 9.17
C GLU A 57 0.56 -14.03 7.68
N MET A 58 -0.28 -13.47 6.81
CA MET A 58 0.07 -13.26 5.40
C MET A 58 1.28 -12.32 5.28
N VAL A 59 1.26 -11.18 5.97
CA VAL A 59 2.35 -10.20 5.94
C VAL A 59 3.64 -10.81 6.48
N ASP A 60 3.59 -11.53 7.61
CA ASP A 60 4.75 -12.16 8.22
C ASP A 60 5.38 -13.24 7.32
N ARG A 61 4.55 -14.01 6.61
CA ARG A 61 4.99 -15.06 5.68
C ARG A 61 5.63 -14.49 4.42
N ILE A 62 5.01 -13.47 3.81
CA ILE A 62 5.50 -12.86 2.57
C ILE A 62 6.70 -11.93 2.86
N LYS A 63 6.76 -11.36 4.07
CA LYS A 63 7.72 -10.32 4.47
C LYS A 63 7.65 -9.09 3.56
N ASP A 64 6.43 -8.74 3.14
CA ASP A 64 6.06 -7.56 2.36
C ASP A 64 4.57 -7.25 2.60
N CYS A 65 4.06 -6.18 1.98
CA CYS A 65 2.64 -5.80 1.97
C CYS A 65 2.06 -5.26 3.29
N GLU A 66 2.90 -4.99 4.29
CA GLU A 66 2.49 -4.34 5.53
C GLU A 66 1.92 -2.94 5.25
N ASP A 67 2.49 -2.24 4.27
CA ASP A 67 2.04 -0.94 3.82
C ASP A 67 0.66 -1.02 3.15
N ILE A 68 0.43 -2.01 2.29
CA ILE A 68 -0.86 -2.24 1.64
C ILE A 68 -1.92 -2.56 2.71
N ALA A 69 -1.62 -3.46 3.65
CA ALA A 69 -2.52 -3.81 4.74
C ALA A 69 -2.87 -2.59 5.61
N MET A 70 -1.88 -1.75 5.94
CA MET A 70 -2.10 -0.50 6.69
C MET A 70 -2.97 0.50 5.91
N ASN A 71 -2.78 0.64 4.60
CA ASN A 71 -3.65 1.47 3.76
C ASN A 71 -5.09 0.94 3.71
N PHE A 72 -5.27 -0.38 3.60
CA PHE A 72 -6.59 -1.01 3.65
C PHE A 72 -7.31 -0.71 4.97
N LEU A 73 -6.62 -0.88 6.10
CA LEU A 73 -7.17 -0.59 7.43
C LEU A 73 -7.57 0.88 7.56
N ALA A 74 -6.64 1.78 7.21
CA ALA A 74 -6.89 3.22 7.33
C ALA A 74 -8.05 3.67 6.43
N ALA A 75 -8.12 3.16 5.19
CA ALA A 75 -9.20 3.50 4.26
C ALA A 75 -10.54 2.88 4.69
N HIS A 76 -10.54 1.65 5.22
CA HIS A 76 -11.74 1.00 5.76
C HIS A 76 -12.36 1.78 6.91
N LEU A 77 -11.52 2.26 7.83
CA LEU A 77 -11.99 3.00 9.01
C LEU A 77 -12.35 4.45 8.71
N SER A 78 -11.51 5.16 7.96
CA SER A 78 -11.71 6.60 7.73
C SER A 78 -12.61 6.92 6.55
N ARG A 79 -12.80 5.97 5.62
CA ARG A 79 -13.49 6.18 4.33
C ARG A 79 -12.92 7.35 3.53
N LYS A 80 -11.63 7.63 3.70
CA LYS A 80 -10.91 8.71 3.04
C LYS A 80 -9.67 8.18 2.33
N PRO A 81 -9.28 8.76 1.18
CA PRO A 81 -8.02 8.41 0.52
C PRO A 81 -6.81 8.93 1.32
N PRO A 82 -5.59 8.43 1.05
CA PRO A 82 -4.38 9.00 1.63
C PRO A 82 -4.08 10.40 1.06
N VAL A 83 -3.21 11.16 1.72
CA VAL A 83 -2.71 12.44 1.20
C VAL A 83 -1.28 12.24 0.71
N LYS A 84 -1.03 12.53 -0.58
CA LYS A 84 0.33 12.53 -1.15
C LYS A 84 0.94 13.92 -1.00
N VAL A 85 2.09 13.98 -0.33
CA VAL A 85 2.88 15.20 -0.20
C VAL A 85 3.98 15.19 -1.27
N PRO A 86 4.13 16.25 -2.08
CA PRO A 86 5.25 16.35 -3.01
C PRO A 86 6.56 16.45 -2.22
N THR A 87 7.61 15.78 -2.72
CA THR A 87 8.96 15.91 -2.18
C THR A 87 9.88 16.45 -3.28
N LYS A 88 10.80 17.33 -2.90
CA LYS A 88 11.89 17.79 -3.77
C LYS A 88 13.02 16.76 -3.86
N TYR A 89 13.11 15.87 -2.88
CA TYR A 89 14.18 14.87 -2.77
C TYR A 89 13.66 13.49 -3.15
N PHE A 90 14.40 12.81 -4.02
CA PHE A 90 14.14 11.42 -4.38
C PHE A 90 14.61 10.51 -3.25
N PHE A 91 13.72 9.61 -2.81
CA PHE A 91 14.07 8.52 -1.89
C PHE A 91 14.75 7.37 -2.64
N ASP A 92 15.76 7.68 -3.45
CA ASP A 92 16.57 6.65 -4.08
C ASP A 92 17.74 6.29 -3.18
N CYS A 93 17.94 5.00 -2.96
CA CYS A 93 19.07 4.53 -2.20
C CYS A 93 20.27 4.37 -3.13
N THR A 94 21.01 5.46 -3.31
CA THR A 94 22.23 5.52 -4.13
C THR A 94 23.33 4.65 -3.51
N GLY A 95 23.49 3.44 -4.04
CA GLY A 95 24.69 2.61 -3.89
C GLY A 95 24.89 1.82 -2.58
N ARG A 96 24.17 2.13 -1.49
CA ARG A 96 24.41 1.47 -0.17
C ARG A 96 23.34 0.48 0.29
N CYS A 97 22.18 0.41 -0.36
CA CYS A 97 21.16 -0.60 -0.02
C CYS A 97 21.44 -1.92 -0.76
N LYS A 98 22.07 -2.87 -0.06
CA LYS A 98 22.33 -4.23 -0.56
C LYS A 98 21.06 -5.08 -0.72
N HIS A 99 19.98 -4.73 -0.03
CA HIS A 99 18.72 -5.49 0.00
C HIS A 99 17.50 -4.60 -0.30
N ASN A 100 17.30 -4.25 -1.58
CA ASN A 100 16.06 -3.59 -2.01
C ASN A 100 15.03 -4.65 -2.42
N LEU A 101 13.92 -4.75 -1.69
CA LEU A 101 12.79 -5.63 -2.04
C LEU A 101 12.27 -5.35 -3.46
N SER A 102 12.24 -4.08 -3.89
CA SER A 102 11.85 -3.71 -5.26
C SER A 102 12.85 -4.13 -6.35
N LYS A 103 14.08 -4.51 -5.99
CA LYS A 103 15.06 -5.11 -6.93
C LYS A 103 14.93 -6.64 -7.00
N LYS A 104 14.19 -7.26 -6.08
CA LYS A 104 13.89 -8.69 -6.13
C LYS A 104 12.86 -8.93 -7.25
N GLY A 105 13.14 -9.87 -8.16
CA GLY A 105 12.19 -10.22 -9.23
C GLY A 105 10.84 -10.67 -8.65
N GLY A 106 9.73 -10.23 -9.24
CA GLY A 106 8.38 -10.66 -8.85
C GLY A 106 7.66 -9.83 -7.80
N TRP A 107 8.29 -8.80 -7.21
CA TRP A 107 7.70 -7.96 -6.16
C TRP A 107 6.32 -7.35 -6.55
N MET A 108 6.12 -6.99 -7.83
CA MET A 108 4.83 -6.48 -8.31
C MET A 108 3.72 -7.55 -8.28
N LYS A 109 4.08 -8.81 -8.55
CA LYS A 109 3.13 -9.94 -8.49
C LYS A 109 2.77 -10.24 -7.04
N GLU A 110 3.74 -10.26 -6.14
CA GLU A 110 3.54 -10.42 -4.69
C GLU A 110 2.60 -9.33 -4.14
N ARG A 111 2.87 -8.06 -4.46
CA ARG A 111 1.99 -6.95 -4.04
C ARG A 111 0.60 -7.01 -4.65
N SER A 112 0.47 -7.45 -5.89
CA SER A 112 -0.84 -7.65 -6.52
C SER A 112 -1.63 -8.76 -5.83
N PHE A 113 -0.97 -9.86 -5.47
CA PHE A 113 -1.56 -10.94 -4.67
C PHE A 113 -2.06 -10.42 -3.31
N CYS A 114 -1.29 -9.57 -2.63
CA CYS A 114 -1.70 -9.00 -1.35
C CYS A 114 -2.99 -8.16 -1.46
N ILE A 115 -3.14 -7.35 -2.51
CA ILE A 115 -4.39 -6.59 -2.76
C ILE A 115 -5.56 -7.55 -2.97
N GLU A 116 -5.38 -8.61 -3.75
CA GLU A 116 -6.41 -9.61 -3.98
C GLU A 116 -6.82 -10.31 -2.68
N PHE A 117 -5.84 -10.77 -1.90
CA PHE A 117 -6.08 -11.44 -0.63
C PHE A 117 -6.82 -10.54 0.36
N LEU A 118 -6.36 -9.30 0.53
CA LEU A 118 -6.99 -8.33 1.42
C LEU A 118 -8.42 -8.00 0.98
N THR A 119 -8.66 -7.85 -0.33
CA THR A 119 -10.02 -7.61 -0.86
C THR A 119 -10.96 -8.76 -0.49
N ARG A 120 -10.49 -10.00 -0.50
CA ARG A 120 -11.28 -11.17 -0.08
C ARG A 120 -11.59 -11.15 1.42
N ILE A 121 -10.60 -10.84 2.26
CA ILE A 121 -10.79 -10.77 3.73
C ILE A 121 -11.75 -9.64 4.12
N TYR A 122 -11.62 -8.46 3.51
CA TYR A 122 -12.51 -7.33 3.79
C TYR A 122 -13.88 -7.45 3.11
N GLY A 123 -14.03 -8.34 2.12
CA GLY A 123 -15.25 -8.52 1.33
C GLY A 123 -15.48 -7.45 0.24
N TYR A 124 -14.63 -6.43 0.16
CA TYR A 124 -14.66 -5.38 -0.86
C TYR A 124 -13.30 -4.67 -0.92
N LEU A 125 -13.11 -3.76 -1.88
CA LEU A 125 -11.90 -2.94 -1.99
C LEU A 125 -12.10 -1.59 -1.26
N PRO A 126 -11.46 -1.36 -0.10
CA PRO A 126 -11.61 -0.10 0.64
C PRO A 126 -10.75 1.05 0.12
N LEU A 127 -9.76 0.78 -0.74
CA LEU A 127 -8.85 1.81 -1.23
C LEU A 127 -9.56 2.83 -2.12
N LEU A 128 -9.33 4.11 -1.86
CA LEU A 128 -9.90 5.22 -2.61
C LEU A 128 -8.80 6.01 -3.32
N TYR A 129 -9.06 6.42 -4.56
CA TYR A 129 -8.15 7.29 -5.29
C TYR A 129 -8.26 8.74 -4.83
N THR A 130 -7.14 9.44 -4.85
CA THR A 130 -7.06 10.89 -4.78
C THR A 130 -6.14 11.43 -5.87
N THR A 131 -6.43 12.62 -6.37
CA THR A 131 -5.51 13.44 -7.17
C THR A 131 -4.95 14.61 -6.37
N SER A 132 -5.49 14.86 -5.17
CA SER A 132 -5.11 15.99 -4.32
C SER A 132 -3.67 15.83 -3.82
N ARG A 133 -2.91 16.91 -3.97
CA ARG A 133 -1.57 17.08 -3.43
C ARG A 133 -1.63 18.22 -2.42
N ALA A 134 -1.00 18.03 -1.26
CA ALA A 134 -0.84 19.09 -0.27
C ALA A 134 0.31 20.03 -0.67
#